data_AF-A0A0F9WK40-F1
#
_entry.id   AF-A0A0F9WK40-F1
#
_cell.length_a   1.000
_cell.length_b   1.000
_cell.length_c   1.000
_cell.angle_alpha   90.00
_cell.angle_beta   90.00
_cell.angle_gamma   90.00
#
_symmetry.space_group_name_H-M   'P 1'
#
loop_
_entity.id
_entity.type
_entity.pdbx_description
1 polymer ?
#
loop_
_entity_poly.entity_id
_entity_poly.type
_entity_poly.pdbx_seq_one_letter_code
_entity_poly.pdbx_strand_id
1 'polypeptide(L)' 'MEKTKELTFEIGRYYKHTTGHKLHIITACRTTLYGWTHIAEQTGVNGYENFLAVGFDESSATNYTEIDETEWMESFS' A
#
# COMPACT_ATOMS: atom_id res chain seq x y z
N MET A 1 -21.08 6.71 17.27
CA MET A 1 -20.23 5.92 16.36
C MET A 1 -19.56 6.92 15.44
N GLU A 2 -18.29 7.23 15.68
CA GLU A 2 -17.51 8.02 14.71
C GLU A 2 -17.42 7.23 13.41
N LYS A 3 -17.76 7.86 12.28
CA LYS A 3 -17.44 7.30 10.98
C LYS A 3 -15.93 7.37 10.83
N THR A 4 -15.25 6.23 10.90
CA THR A 4 -13.87 6.14 10.46
C THR A 4 -13.82 6.62 9.02
N LYS A 5 -12.99 7.62 8.74
CA LYS A 5 -12.77 8.11 7.37
C LYS A 5 -12.34 6.91 6.52
N GLU A 6 -13.09 6.62 5.47
CA GLU A 6 -12.81 5.52 4.55
C GLU A 6 -11.46 5.82 3.85
N LEU A 7 -10.52 4.87 3.93
CA LEU A 7 -9.17 5.00 3.37
C LEU A 7 -9.14 4.37 1.98
N THR A 8 -8.51 5.06 1.03
CA THR A 8 -8.17 4.51 -0.29
C THR A 8 -6.68 4.72 -0.54
N PHE A 9 -6.07 3.84 -1.31
CA PHE A 9 -4.68 4.01 -1.73
C PHE A 9 -4.56 5.15 -2.75
N GLU A 10 -3.54 5.98 -2.58
CA GLU A 10 -3.20 7.09 -3.48
C GLU A 10 -1.75 6.97 -3.96
N ILE A 11 -1.50 7.30 -5.22
CA ILE A 11 -0.14 7.32 -5.78
C ILE A 11 0.72 8.36 -5.03
N GLY A 12 1.95 7.97 -4.70
CA GLY A 12 2.93 8.75 -3.94
C GLY A 12 2.74 8.68 -2.42
N ARG A 13 1.84 7.83 -1.92
CA ARG A 13 1.59 7.65 -0.48
C ARG A 13 2.12 6.33 0.05
N TYR A 14 2.34 6.32 1.36
CA TYR A 14 2.90 5.20 2.10
C TYR A 14 1.88 4.67 3.10
N TYR A 15 1.83 3.35 3.26
CA TYR A 15 0.84 2.69 4.10
C TYR A 15 1.47 1.55 4.88
N LYS A 16 1.00 1.31 6.10
CA LYS A 16 1.40 0.20 6.94
C LYS A 16 0.21 -0.69 7.24
N HIS A 17 0.35 -1.98 6.97
CA HIS A 17 -0.65 -2.97 7.32
C HIS A 17 -0.55 -3.34 8.81
N THR A 18 -1.64 -3.81 9.41
CA THR A 18 -1.67 -4.29 10.80
C THR A 18 -0.71 -5.45 11.09
N THR A 19 -0.29 -6.21 10.07
CA THR A 19 0.73 -7.27 10.20
C THR A 19 2.17 -6.76 10.11
N GLY A 20 2.37 -5.46 9.88
CA GLY A 20 3.68 -4.81 9.90
C GLY A 20 4.34 -4.63 8.52
N HIS A 21 3.85 -5.25 7.45
CA HIS A 21 4.35 -4.95 6.10
C HIS A 21 3.91 -3.56 5.67
N LYS A 22 4.74 -2.92 4.84
CA LYS A 22 4.48 -1.55 4.36
C LYS A 22 4.30 -1.56 2.84
N LEU A 23 3.57 -0.57 2.33
CA LEU A 23 3.36 -0.29 0.92
C LEU A 23 3.76 1.15 0.57
N HIS A 24 4.37 1.35 -0.59
CA HIS A 24 4.51 2.65 -1.24
C HIS A 24 3.86 2.58 -2.63
N ILE A 25 2.80 3.35 -2.87
CA ILE A 25 2.06 3.30 -4.13
C ILE A 25 2.78 4.14 -5.18
N ILE A 26 3.42 3.51 -6.16
CA ILE A 26 4.31 4.22 -7.09
C ILE A 26 3.64 4.65 -8.39
N THR A 27 2.62 3.92 -8.84
CA THR A 27 1.92 4.22 -10.10
C THR A 27 0.59 3.48 -10.20
N ALA A 28 -0.12 3.70 -11.30
CA ALA A 28 -1.24 2.88 -11.74
C ALA A 28 -1.00 2.44 -13.18
N CYS A 29 -1.28 1.17 -13.49
CA CYS A 29 -1.16 0.66 -14.84
C CYS A 29 -2.24 -0.39 -15.15
N ARG A 30 -2.42 -0.67 -16.44
CA ARG A 30 -3.27 -1.78 -16.88
C ARG A 30 -2.46 -3.07 -16.90
N THR A 31 -2.92 -4.05 -16.14
CA THR A 31 -2.38 -5.41 -16.08
C THR A 31 -3.33 -6.40 -16.75
N THR A 32 -2.81 -7.56 -17.15
CA THR A 32 -3.62 -8.63 -17.74
C THR A 32 -4.54 -9.29 -16.71
N LEU A 33 -4.09 -9.44 -15.46
CA LEU A 33 -4.83 -10.17 -14.41
C LEU A 33 -5.85 -9.30 -13.67
N TYR A 34 -5.54 -8.03 -13.43
CA TYR A 34 -6.32 -7.15 -12.56
C TYR A 34 -6.94 -5.96 -13.29
N GLY A 35 -6.73 -5.83 -14.61
CA GLY A 35 -7.14 -4.65 -15.36
C GLY A 35 -6.36 -3.42 -14.88
N TRP A 36 -7.01 -2.26 -14.80
CA TRP A 36 -6.41 -1.09 -14.18
C TRP A 36 -6.27 -1.33 -12.67
N THR A 37 -5.07 -1.12 -12.14
CA THR A 37 -4.75 -1.30 -10.71
C THR A 37 -3.62 -0.36 -10.31
N HIS A 38 -3.50 -0.05 -9.03
CA HIS A 38 -2.27 0.53 -8.48
C HIS A 38 -1.15 -0.49 -8.46
N ILE A 39 0.09 -0.01 -8.57
CA ILE A 39 1.31 -0.80 -8.34
C ILE A 39 2.01 -0.21 -7.13
N ALA A 40 2.36 -1.07 -6.17
CA ALA A 40 3.03 -0.68 -4.95
C ALA A 40 4.34 -1.44 -4.77
N GLU A 41 5.35 -0.75 -4.22
CA GLU A 41 6.51 -1.37 -3.60
C GLU A 41 6.09 -1.90 -2.23
N GLN A 42 6.54 -3.09 -1.86
CA GLN A 42 6.29 -3.69 -0.55
C GLN A 42 7.57 -4.09 0.14
N THR A 43 7.62 -3.81 1.44
CA THR A 43 8.66 -4.29 2.35
C THR A 43 8.06 -5.24 3.40
N GLY A 44 8.89 -6.15 3.91
CA GLY A 44 8.59 -6.90 5.13
C GLY A 44 7.88 -8.25 4.98
N VAL A 45 7.62 -8.75 3.75
CA VAL A 45 7.13 -10.14 3.58
C VAL A 45 8.31 -11.06 3.33
N ASN A 46 8.69 -11.85 4.35
CA ASN A 46 9.73 -12.88 4.27
C ASN A 46 11.11 -12.38 3.78
N GLY A 47 11.42 -11.10 3.97
CA GLY A 47 12.69 -10.49 3.53
C GLY A 47 12.78 -10.21 2.03
N TYR A 48 11.66 -10.29 1.30
CA TYR A 48 11.63 -9.95 -0.13
C TYR A 48 10.93 -8.62 -0.37
N GLU A 49 11.61 -7.78 -1.15
CA GLU A 49 11.05 -6.57 -1.76
C GLU A 49 10.37 -6.96 -3.06
N ASN A 50 9.09 -6.63 -3.20
CA ASN A 50 8.30 -6.97 -4.39
C ASN A 50 7.45 -5.78 -4.84
N PHE A 51 7.16 -5.76 -6.14
CA PHE A 51 6.05 -4.97 -6.67
C PHE A 51 4.76 -5.80 -6.61
N LEU A 52 3.68 -5.23 -6.09
CA LEU A 52 2.36 -5.86 -6.10
C LEU A 52 1.31 -4.98 -6.77
N ALA A 53 0.32 -5.63 -7.35
CA ALA A 53 -0.92 -4.98 -7.74
C ALA A 53 -1.77 -4.72 -6.48
N VAL A 54 -2.31 -3.52 -6.36
CA VAL A 54 -3.18 -3.09 -5.28
C VAL A 54 -4.46 -2.49 -5.87
N GLY A 55 -5.61 -2.84 -5.32
CA GLY A 55 -6.89 -2.35 -5.82
C GLY A 55 -7.11 -0.86 -5.55
N PHE A 56 -8.13 -0.30 -6.20
CA PHE A 56 -8.52 1.11 -6.07
C PHE A 56 -9.61 1.34 -5.04
N ASP A 57 -10.31 0.30 -4.65
CA ASP A 57 -11.46 0.42 -3.77
C ASP A 57 -11.04 0.50 -2.29
N GLU A 58 -11.95 1.01 -1.47
CA GLU A 58 -11.77 1.12 -0.02
C GLU A 58 -11.50 -0.24 0.62
N SER A 59 -12.11 -1.31 0.08
CA SER A 59 -11.92 -2.67 0.60
C SER A 59 -10.48 -3.14 0.49
N SER A 60 -9.74 -2.68 -0.53
CA SER A 60 -8.32 -2.98 -0.70
C SER A 60 -7.45 -2.38 0.40
N ALA A 61 -7.84 -1.22 0.95
CA ALA A 61 -7.10 -0.54 2.01
C ALA A 61 -7.51 -0.97 3.43
N THR A 62 -8.34 -2.02 3.55
CA THR A 62 -8.70 -2.59 4.84
C THR A 62 -7.45 -3.00 5.62
N ASN A 63 -7.36 -2.61 6.89
CA ASN A 63 -6.23 -2.86 7.80
C ASN A 63 -4.94 -2.09 7.47
N TYR A 64 -5.01 -1.04 6.64
CA TYR A 64 -3.91 -0.12 6.44
C TYR A 64 -4.12 1.19 7.18
N THR A 65 -3.01 1.79 7.60
CA THR A 65 -2.93 3.18 8.04
C THR A 65 -1.92 3.91 7.17
N GLU A 66 -2.22 5.14 6.75
CA GLU A 66 -1.24 5.99 6.08
C GLU A 66 -0.09 6.30 7.04
N ILE A 67 1.15 6.22 6.54
CA ILE A 67 2.38 6.59 7.24
C ILE A 67 3.13 7.60 6.37
N ASP A 68 4.18 8.22 6.91
CA ASP A 68 5.05 9.10 6.14
C ASP A 68 6.25 8.36 5.52
N GLU A 69 6.98 9.06 4.67
CA GLU A 69 8.20 8.56 4.04
C GLU A 69 9.29 8.23 5.08
N THR A 70 9.32 8.94 6.21
CA THR A 70 10.34 8.70 7.24
C THR A 70 10.15 7.32 7.86
N GLU A 71 8.93 6.98 8.26
CA GLU A 71 8.60 5.64 8.76
C GLU A 71 8.84 4.57 7.68
N TRP A 72 8.57 4.85 6.41
CA TRP A 72 8.90 3.91 5.33
C TRP A 72 10.40 3.62 5.26
N MET A 73 11.25 4.66 5.30
CA MET A 73 12.70 4.53 5.14
C MET A 73 13.38 3.77 6.28
N GLU A 74 12.79 3.71 7.48
CA GLU A 74 13.26 2.86 8.59
C GLU A 74 13.29 1.36 8.23
N SER A 75 12.59 0.93 7.16
CA SER A 75 12.64 -0.45 6.69
C SER A 75 13.96 -0.82 5.98
N PHE A 76 14.80 0.15 5.65
CA PHE A 76 16.05 -0.04 4.88
C PHE A 76 17.32 0.30 5.66
N SER A 77 17.19 0.59 6.97
CA SER A 77 18.28 0.97 7.87
C SER A 77 18.72 -0.16 8.79
#